data_AF-A0A7S2TY24-F1
#
_entry.id   AF-A0A7S2TY24-F1
#
_cell.length_a   1.000
_cell.length_b   1.000
_cell.length_c   1.000
_cell.angle_alpha   90.00
_cell.angle_beta   90.00
_cell.angle_gamma   90.00
#
_symmetry.space_group_name_H-M   'P 1'
#
loop_
_entity.id
_entity.type
_entity.pdbx_description
1 polymer ?
#
loop_
_entity_poly.entity_id
_entity_poly.type
_entity_poly.pdbx_seq_one_letter_code
_entity_poly.pdbx_strand_id
1 'polypeptide(L)'
;MPTYGNHELSYLRENLTVWKEKFRVPKGFSVEHAPALLTMLSGTENLNVMSTSQPSYYGFTIGSVRFLSILGVQSLKKRDLKFIPDDAIMWIEKELVTSSLDPTIKWIIPFFHASPFADGFSHPSVKVLRVQLGPLFQRYGVRIVLNAHDQSYERTLPLKIESEDVYVVTSQRRDCYDRHTNGTIYVKTSPGGKMSNIRKTFSKFQTDPPPAYTAFRDDNHHHVLQVRVEENGDAIVVKSWGLPGNGAPPTIMEEFRYTLGEDCDS
;
A
#
# COMPACT_ATOMS: atom_id res chain seq x y z
N MET A 1 -1.84 10.14 -7.25
CA MET A 1 -2.66 10.56 -6.10
C MET A 1 -1.88 10.31 -4.82
N PRO A 2 -1.67 11.31 -3.95
CA PRO A 2 -0.77 11.18 -2.81
C PRO A 2 -1.45 10.49 -1.61
N THR A 3 -0.72 9.68 -0.85
CA THR A 3 -1.15 9.19 0.46
C THR A 3 -0.29 9.80 1.55
N TYR A 4 -0.81 9.86 2.76
CA TYR A 4 -0.12 10.46 3.89
C TYR A 4 0.87 9.47 4.49
N GLY A 5 2.11 9.90 4.72
CA GLY A 5 3.18 9.10 5.29
C GLY A 5 3.63 9.61 6.66
N ASN A 6 4.67 8.97 7.21
CA ASN A 6 5.20 9.36 8.52
C ASN A 6 6.02 10.67 8.46
N HIS A 7 6.60 11.00 7.31
CA HIS A 7 7.48 12.17 7.15
C HIS A 7 6.72 13.48 7.08
N GLU A 8 5.47 13.46 6.62
CA GLU A 8 4.53 14.58 6.62
C GLU A 8 4.40 15.10 8.06
N LEU A 9 4.14 14.20 9.00
CA LEU A 9 4.04 14.55 10.42
C LEU A 9 5.42 14.82 11.07
N SER A 10 6.38 13.90 10.92
CA SER A 10 7.58 13.90 11.77
C SER A 10 8.68 14.82 11.28
N TYR A 11 8.75 15.13 9.98
CA TYR A 11 9.85 15.85 9.37
C TYR A 11 9.40 17.17 8.75
N LEU A 12 8.33 17.14 7.96
CA LEU A 12 7.77 18.33 7.34
C LEU A 12 6.93 19.16 8.31
N ARG A 13 6.51 18.55 9.44
CA ARG A 13 5.56 19.14 10.41
C ARG A 13 4.26 19.58 9.73
N GLU A 14 3.95 18.93 8.60
CA GLU A 14 2.73 19.09 7.85
C GLU A 14 1.71 18.15 8.46
N ASN A 15 0.93 18.67 9.40
CA ASN A 15 -0.24 17.94 9.87
C ASN A 15 -1.22 17.71 8.71
N LEU A 16 -2.22 16.86 8.94
CA LEU A 16 -3.22 16.53 7.94
C LEU A 16 -3.90 17.78 7.35
N THR A 17 -4.06 18.87 8.10
CA THR A 17 -4.65 20.12 7.59
C THR A 17 -3.78 20.77 6.52
N VAL A 18 -2.48 20.96 6.80
CA VAL A 18 -1.54 21.58 5.84
C VAL A 18 -1.37 20.70 4.60
N TRP A 19 -1.28 19.39 4.79
CA TRP A 19 -1.16 18.44 3.68
C TRP A 19 -2.39 18.49 2.75
N LYS A 20 -3.59 18.63 3.31
CA LYS A 20 -4.86 18.74 2.54
C LYS A 20 -4.92 20.00 1.68
N GLU A 21 -4.39 21.13 2.14
CA GLU A 21 -4.37 22.37 1.36
C GLU A 21 -3.49 22.23 0.12
N LYS A 22 -2.40 21.47 0.21
CA LYS A 22 -1.45 21.23 -0.88
C LYS A 22 -1.98 20.22 -1.90
N PHE A 23 -2.65 19.17 -1.43
CA PHE A 23 -3.10 18.07 -2.28
C PHE A 23 -4.63 18.02 -2.34
N ARG A 24 -5.19 18.57 -3.42
CA ARG A 24 -6.63 18.49 -3.69
C ARG A 24 -7.03 17.03 -3.92
N VAL A 25 -7.85 16.49 -3.02
CA VAL A 25 -8.61 15.26 -3.28
C VAL A 25 -9.74 15.61 -4.27
N PRO A 26 -10.00 14.82 -5.33
CA PRO A 26 -10.96 15.24 -6.34
C PRO A 26 -12.40 15.19 -5.79
N LYS A 27 -13.34 15.90 -6.44
CA LYS A 27 -14.74 16.00 -5.96
C LYS A 27 -15.48 14.68 -6.19
N GLY A 28 -16.29 14.22 -5.22
CA GLY A 28 -17.23 13.08 -5.40
C GLY A 28 -16.85 11.76 -4.70
N PHE A 29 -15.86 11.74 -3.81
CA PHE A 29 -15.47 10.53 -3.07
C PHE A 29 -16.14 10.43 -1.70
N SER A 30 -16.26 9.21 -1.17
CA SER A 30 -16.88 9.00 0.15
C SER A 30 -16.06 9.71 1.22
N VAL A 31 -16.67 10.78 1.74
CA VAL A 31 -16.13 11.55 2.85
C VAL A 31 -16.86 11.10 4.10
N GLU A 32 -16.31 10.12 4.81
CA GLU A 32 -16.77 9.81 6.16
C GLU A 32 -15.67 10.10 7.19
N HIS A 33 -16.11 10.77 8.24
CA HIS A 33 -15.31 11.36 9.30
C HIS A 33 -14.62 10.28 10.15
N ALA A 34 -13.35 10.50 10.51
CA ALA A 34 -12.69 9.81 11.62
C ALA A 34 -12.34 10.80 12.74
N PRO A 35 -13.28 11.12 13.66
CA PRO A 35 -13.04 12.05 14.76
C PRO A 35 -11.96 11.55 15.75
N ALA A 36 -11.82 10.23 15.91
CA ALA A 36 -10.92 9.63 16.88
C ALA A 36 -9.44 9.79 16.48
N LEU A 37 -9.14 9.62 15.19
CA LEU A 37 -7.79 9.72 14.66
C LEU A 37 -7.23 11.15 14.76
N LEU A 38 -8.05 12.17 14.49
CA LEU A 38 -7.64 13.57 14.58
C LEU A 38 -7.27 13.98 16.02
N THR A 39 -8.02 13.44 17.00
CA THR A 39 -7.81 13.66 18.44
C THR A 39 -6.53 12.96 18.94
N MET A 40 -6.25 11.76 18.45
CA MET A 40 -5.02 11.01 18.76
C MET A 40 -3.75 11.65 18.17
N LEU A 41 -3.86 12.28 17.00
CA LEU A 41 -2.74 12.94 16.32
C LEU A 41 -2.46 14.37 16.81
N SER A 42 -3.46 15.08 17.35
CA SER A 42 -3.33 16.48 17.80
C SER A 42 -2.76 16.63 19.22
N GLY A 43 -2.79 15.57 20.04
CA GLY A 43 -2.09 15.53 21.33
C GLY A 43 -2.60 16.51 22.41
N THR A 44 -3.77 17.12 22.24
CA THR A 44 -4.36 18.07 23.21
C THR A 44 -5.82 17.74 23.47
N GLU A 45 -6.14 17.45 24.73
CA GLU A 45 -7.51 17.63 25.25
C GLU A 45 -7.83 19.14 25.21
N ASN A 46 -9.00 19.49 24.70
CA ASN A 46 -9.52 20.87 24.55
C ASN A 46 -8.96 21.67 23.37
N LEU A 47 -9.43 21.34 22.17
CA LEU A 47 -9.67 22.34 21.13
C LEU A 47 -11.10 22.17 20.63
N ASN A 48 -11.87 23.27 20.69
CA ASN A 48 -13.11 23.41 19.93
C ASN A 48 -12.75 23.28 18.44
N VAL A 49 -12.80 22.05 17.92
CA VAL A 49 -12.50 21.78 16.51
C VAL A 49 -13.71 22.27 15.71
N MET A 50 -13.61 23.48 15.19
CA MET A 50 -14.47 23.89 14.09
C MET A 50 -14.35 22.86 12.97
N SER A 51 -15.50 22.28 12.64
CA SER A 51 -15.77 21.39 11.52
C SER A 51 -14.98 21.81 10.28
N THR A 52 -13.93 21.05 9.93
CA THR A 52 -13.26 21.14 8.64
C THR A 52 -13.35 19.79 7.95
N SER A 53 -14.04 19.80 6.83
CA SER A 53 -14.85 18.70 6.32
C SER A 53 -14.20 17.92 5.18
N GLN A 54 -12.99 17.35 5.33
CA GLN A 54 -12.44 16.33 4.39
C GLN A 54 -11.41 15.34 5.02
N PRO A 55 -11.33 14.06 4.58
CA PRO A 55 -10.71 12.95 5.32
C PRO A 55 -9.22 12.69 4.99
N SER A 56 -8.56 11.84 5.79
CA SER A 56 -7.15 11.40 5.68
C SER A 56 -6.95 10.13 4.82
N TYR A 57 -8.05 9.57 4.32
CA TYR A 57 -8.15 8.42 3.43
C TYR A 57 -9.27 8.70 2.42
N TYR A 58 -9.21 8.14 1.22
CA TYR A 58 -10.16 8.43 0.14
C TYR A 58 -10.12 7.33 -0.94
N GLY A 59 -11.22 7.13 -1.65
CA GLY A 59 -11.26 6.27 -2.85
C GLY A 59 -11.22 7.09 -4.14
N PHE A 60 -10.86 6.50 -5.28
CA PHE A 60 -11.12 7.08 -6.61
C PHE A 60 -11.11 6.03 -7.72
N THR A 61 -11.79 6.29 -8.83
CA THR A 61 -11.86 5.37 -9.97
C THR A 61 -11.12 5.93 -11.19
N ILE A 62 -10.34 5.09 -11.85
CA ILE A 62 -9.78 5.35 -13.19
C ILE A 62 -10.11 4.14 -14.06
N GLY A 63 -10.89 4.33 -15.12
CA GLY A 63 -11.39 3.22 -15.93
C GLY A 63 -12.14 2.21 -15.06
N SER A 64 -11.75 0.94 -15.13
CA SER A 64 -12.32 -0.17 -14.35
C SER A 64 -11.61 -0.43 -13.02
N VAL A 65 -10.76 0.49 -12.55
CA VAL A 65 -9.98 0.31 -11.32
C VAL A 65 -10.41 1.29 -10.24
N ARG A 66 -10.83 0.77 -9.08
CA ARG A 66 -10.99 1.53 -7.84
C ARG A 66 -9.68 1.53 -7.06
N PHE A 67 -9.16 2.70 -6.76
CA PHE A 67 -8.04 2.90 -5.86
C PHE A 67 -8.53 3.36 -4.49
N LEU A 68 -7.94 2.84 -3.42
CA LEU A 68 -8.25 3.24 -2.05
C LEU A 68 -6.98 3.73 -1.33
N SER A 69 -6.88 5.04 -1.09
CA SER A 69 -5.83 5.62 -0.26
C SER A 69 -6.18 5.37 1.21
N ILE A 70 -5.43 4.50 1.88
CA ILE A 70 -5.63 4.19 3.30
C ILE A 70 -4.58 4.92 4.14
N LEU A 71 -4.99 5.42 5.30
CA LEU A 71 -4.05 5.96 6.29
C LEU A 71 -3.39 4.83 7.10
N GLY A 72 -2.50 4.08 6.45
CA GLY A 72 -1.65 3.09 7.10
C GLY A 72 -0.26 3.69 7.32
N VAL A 73 -0.04 4.44 8.40
CA VAL A 73 1.27 5.03 8.74
C VAL A 73 1.89 4.33 9.93
N GLN A 74 3.22 4.28 9.99
CA GLN A 74 3.98 3.92 11.18
C GLN A 74 4.56 5.21 11.79
N SER A 75 4.13 5.58 13.00
CA SER A 75 4.71 6.74 13.71
C SER A 75 6.08 6.37 14.31
N LEU A 76 7.04 7.31 14.25
CA LEU A 76 8.39 7.17 14.80
C LEU A 76 8.49 7.44 16.32
N LYS A 77 7.42 7.89 16.96
CA LYS A 77 7.37 8.11 18.43
C LYS A 77 6.63 6.95 19.09
N LYS A 78 7.06 6.57 20.32
CA LYS A 78 6.47 5.54 21.21
C LYS A 78 4.93 5.54 21.36
N ARG A 79 4.23 6.58 20.89
CA ARG A 79 2.78 6.56 20.65
C ARG A 79 2.53 6.01 19.25
N ASP A 80 2.68 4.70 19.19
CA ASP A 80 2.62 3.82 18.03
C ASP A 80 1.19 3.77 17.46
N LEU A 81 0.87 4.58 16.46
CA LEU A 81 -0.12 4.12 15.48
C LEU A 81 0.61 3.10 14.61
N LYS A 82 0.55 1.84 15.03
CA LYS A 82 0.85 0.67 14.18
C LYS A 82 -0.43 0.09 13.58
N PHE A 83 -1.59 0.52 14.07
CA PHE A 83 -2.90 0.01 13.72
C PHE A 83 -3.77 1.09 13.07
N ILE A 84 -4.73 0.65 12.27
CA ILE A 84 -5.78 1.49 11.67
C ILE A 84 -6.97 1.54 12.65
N PRO A 85 -7.50 2.72 13.03
CA PRO A 85 -8.66 2.78 13.93
C PRO A 85 -9.93 2.18 13.33
N ASP A 86 -10.86 1.76 14.19
CA ASP A 86 -12.06 1.02 13.78
C ASP A 86 -12.98 1.82 12.82
N ASP A 87 -13.08 3.14 12.99
CA ASP A 87 -13.84 4.01 12.08
C ASP A 87 -13.29 3.99 10.65
N ALA A 88 -11.96 4.03 10.51
CA ALA A 88 -11.29 3.87 9.23
C ALA A 88 -11.43 2.44 8.68
N ILE A 89 -11.41 1.41 9.53
CA ILE A 89 -11.69 0.02 9.10
C ILE A 89 -13.11 -0.12 8.55
N MET A 90 -14.11 0.43 9.22
CA MET A 90 -15.49 0.42 8.74
C MET A 90 -15.64 1.14 7.39
N TRP A 91 -14.96 2.28 7.23
CA TRP A 91 -14.95 3.00 5.95
C TRP A 91 -14.30 2.16 4.84
N ILE A 92 -13.16 1.52 5.12
CA ILE A 92 -12.48 0.63 4.16
C ILE A 92 -13.41 -0.50 3.75
N GLU A 93 -14.06 -1.18 4.70
CA GLU A 93 -14.98 -2.26 4.39
C GLU A 93 -16.16 -1.77 3.54
N LYS A 94 -16.73 -0.60 3.85
CA LYS A 94 -17.80 0.01 3.03
C LYS A 94 -17.37 0.28 1.59
N GLU A 95 -16.18 0.83 1.38
CA GLU A 95 -15.65 1.05 0.03
C GLU A 95 -15.40 -0.27 -0.70
N LEU A 96 -14.87 -1.28 -0.02
CA LEU A 96 -14.64 -2.61 -0.58
C LEU A 96 -15.96 -3.28 -1.00
N VAL A 97 -16.98 -3.26 -0.14
CA VAL A 97 -18.33 -3.75 -0.46
C VAL A 97 -18.88 -3.03 -1.69
N THR A 98 -18.91 -1.70 -1.64
CA THR A 98 -19.49 -0.89 -2.72
C THR A 98 -18.78 -1.14 -4.05
N SER A 99 -17.46 -1.25 -4.03
CA SER A 99 -16.66 -1.51 -5.22
C SER A 99 -16.82 -2.93 -5.75
N SER A 100 -16.95 -3.92 -4.86
CA SER A 100 -17.18 -5.32 -5.27
C SER A 100 -18.56 -5.57 -5.87
N LEU A 101 -19.54 -4.71 -5.57
CA LEU A 101 -20.90 -4.78 -6.10
C LEU A 101 -21.08 -3.97 -7.39
N ASP A 102 -20.13 -3.11 -7.74
CA ASP A 102 -20.17 -2.29 -8.95
C ASP A 102 -19.58 -3.08 -10.14
N PRO A 103 -20.40 -3.49 -11.13
CA PRO A 103 -19.93 -4.30 -12.25
C PRO A 103 -18.99 -3.54 -13.19
N THR A 104 -18.88 -2.21 -13.07
CA THR A 104 -17.92 -1.41 -13.84
C THR A 104 -16.51 -1.45 -13.23
N ILE A 105 -16.38 -1.89 -11.98
CA ILE A 105 -15.12 -2.02 -11.27
C ILE A 105 -14.64 -3.46 -11.36
N LYS A 106 -13.54 -3.67 -12.09
CA LYS A 106 -12.87 -4.96 -12.24
C LYS A 106 -11.76 -5.18 -11.21
N TRP A 107 -11.14 -4.09 -10.76
CA TRP A 107 -9.99 -4.14 -9.85
C TRP A 107 -10.16 -3.17 -8.69
N ILE A 108 -9.76 -3.61 -7.50
CA ILE A 108 -9.62 -2.76 -6.33
C ILE A 108 -8.16 -2.77 -5.90
N ILE A 109 -7.51 -1.60 -5.86
CA ILE A 109 -6.10 -1.43 -5.50
C ILE A 109 -5.99 -0.48 -4.30
N PRO A 110 -5.89 -1.02 -3.08
CA PRO A 110 -5.52 -0.25 -1.92
C PRO A 110 -4.06 0.21 -1.99
N PHE A 111 -3.80 1.43 -1.52
CA PHE A 111 -2.45 1.93 -1.33
C PHE A 111 -2.28 2.72 -0.04
N PHE A 112 -1.16 2.51 0.65
CA PHE A 112 -0.86 3.13 1.95
C PHE A 112 0.63 3.10 2.24
N HIS A 113 1.08 3.83 3.27
CA HIS A 113 2.51 4.07 3.47
C HIS A 113 3.26 2.87 4.06
N ALA A 114 2.84 2.38 5.23
CA ALA A 114 3.51 1.34 5.99
C ALA A 114 3.27 -0.07 5.42
N SER A 115 4.30 -0.91 5.44
CA SER A 115 4.25 -2.20 4.74
C SER A 115 3.90 -3.36 5.69
N PRO A 116 2.84 -4.15 5.41
CA PRO A 116 2.52 -5.35 6.21
C PRO A 116 3.54 -6.47 6.02
N PHE A 117 4.21 -6.49 4.86
CA PHE A 117 5.28 -7.41 4.50
C PHE A 117 6.50 -6.59 4.06
N ALA A 118 7.59 -6.74 4.81
CA ALA A 118 8.87 -6.10 4.57
C ALA A 118 9.95 -6.81 5.39
N ASP A 119 11.13 -6.95 4.80
CA ASP A 119 12.34 -7.53 5.37
C ASP A 119 13.48 -6.51 5.55
N GLY A 120 13.32 -5.27 5.08
CA GLY A 120 14.33 -4.24 5.28
C GLY A 120 14.57 -3.83 6.74
N PHE A 121 15.82 -3.59 7.09
CA PHE A 121 16.29 -3.30 8.45
C PHE A 121 15.78 -1.97 9.02
N SER A 122 15.58 -0.95 8.17
CA SER A 122 15.22 0.40 8.64
C SER A 122 13.76 0.48 9.08
N HIS A 123 12.86 -0.14 8.31
CA HIS A 123 11.42 -0.20 8.60
C HIS A 123 10.89 -1.62 8.31
N PRO A 124 10.85 -2.51 9.33
CA PRO A 124 10.34 -3.86 9.17
C PRO A 124 8.81 -3.91 9.04
N SER A 125 8.28 -5.10 8.75
CA SER A 125 6.85 -5.38 8.64
C SER A 125 6.00 -4.78 9.78
N VAL A 126 4.92 -4.09 9.44
CA VAL A 126 3.85 -3.67 10.37
C VAL A 126 2.79 -4.76 10.40
N LYS A 127 3.08 -5.85 11.10
CA LYS A 127 2.33 -7.10 11.00
C LYS A 127 0.85 -7.00 11.42
N VAL A 128 0.51 -6.12 12.35
CA VAL A 128 -0.90 -5.88 12.75
C VAL A 128 -1.79 -5.50 11.55
N LEU A 129 -1.24 -4.84 10.52
CA LEU A 129 -1.98 -4.53 9.30
C LEU A 129 -2.40 -5.79 8.52
N ARG A 130 -1.70 -6.92 8.69
CA ARG A 130 -2.09 -8.21 8.10
C ARG A 130 -3.44 -8.67 8.67
N VAL A 131 -3.63 -8.53 9.98
CA VAL A 131 -4.89 -8.92 10.65
C VAL A 131 -6.01 -7.94 10.34
N GLN A 132 -5.72 -6.64 10.29
CA GLN A 132 -6.74 -5.63 10.04
C GLN A 132 -7.23 -5.59 8.59
N LEU A 133 -6.32 -5.77 7.63
CA LEU A 133 -6.62 -5.59 6.21
C LEU A 133 -6.71 -6.91 5.43
N GLY A 134 -5.93 -7.92 5.82
CA GLY A 134 -5.85 -9.20 5.10
C GLY A 134 -7.21 -9.88 4.90
N PRO A 135 -8.00 -10.11 5.97
CA PRO A 135 -9.33 -10.71 5.86
C PRO A 135 -10.29 -9.90 4.98
N LEU A 136 -10.25 -8.56 5.06
CA LEU A 136 -11.08 -7.69 4.22
C LEU A 136 -10.68 -7.80 2.75
N PHE A 137 -9.38 -7.72 2.46
CA PHE A 137 -8.84 -7.81 1.12
C PHE A 137 -9.13 -9.18 0.47
N GLN A 138 -9.00 -10.26 1.24
CA GLN A 138 -9.39 -11.60 0.81
C GLN A 138 -10.87 -11.70 0.48
N ARG A 139 -11.74 -11.21 1.38
CA ARG A 139 -13.21 -11.29 1.24
C ARG A 139 -13.71 -10.55 0.01
N TYR A 140 -13.15 -9.37 -0.27
CA TYR A 140 -13.64 -8.47 -1.32
C TYR A 140 -12.79 -8.49 -2.59
N GLY A 141 -11.99 -9.52 -2.82
CA GLY A 141 -11.38 -9.73 -4.13
C GLY A 141 -10.16 -8.86 -4.42
N VAL A 142 -9.54 -8.21 -3.43
CA VAL A 142 -8.30 -7.43 -3.64
C VAL A 142 -7.18 -8.40 -4.01
N ARG A 143 -6.41 -8.06 -5.06
CA ARG A 143 -5.32 -8.89 -5.59
C ARG A 143 -3.96 -8.21 -5.55
N ILE A 144 -3.93 -6.89 -5.62
CA ILE A 144 -2.69 -6.10 -5.60
C ILE A 144 -2.87 -4.99 -4.57
N VAL A 145 -1.89 -4.87 -3.68
CA VAL A 145 -1.81 -3.81 -2.67
C VAL A 145 -0.48 -3.08 -2.85
N LEU A 146 -0.52 -1.75 -2.89
CA LEU A 146 0.69 -0.94 -3.05
C LEU A 146 1.08 -0.31 -1.71
N ASN A 147 2.36 -0.39 -1.34
CA ASN A 147 2.87 0.26 -0.14
C ASN A 147 4.31 0.73 -0.30
N ALA A 148 4.90 1.31 0.76
CA ALA A 148 6.24 1.91 0.71
C ALA A 148 6.93 1.88 2.09
N HIS A 149 7.31 3.07 2.59
CA HIS A 149 7.97 3.34 3.86
C HIS A 149 9.45 3.00 3.95
N ASP A 150 9.84 1.74 3.77
CA ASP A 150 11.24 1.31 3.91
C ASP A 150 12.09 1.63 2.67
N GLN A 151 13.38 1.91 2.80
CA GLN A 151 14.23 2.29 1.65
C GLN A 151 14.78 1.09 0.87
N SER A 152 13.91 0.13 0.56
CA SER A 152 14.15 -1.03 -0.30
C SER A 152 12.86 -1.37 -1.05
N TYR A 153 12.97 -2.08 -2.16
CA TYR A 153 11.84 -2.59 -2.92
C TYR A 153 11.60 -4.05 -2.56
N GLU A 154 10.33 -4.43 -2.36
CA GLU A 154 9.95 -5.82 -2.09
C GLU A 154 8.60 -6.15 -2.71
N ARG A 155 8.47 -7.33 -3.30
CA ARG A 155 7.20 -7.90 -3.76
C ARG A 155 6.99 -9.27 -3.16
N THR A 156 5.80 -9.52 -2.64
CA THR A 156 5.41 -10.85 -2.16
C THR A 156 4.98 -11.77 -3.31
N LEU A 157 5.10 -13.07 -3.11
CA LEU A 157 4.25 -14.06 -3.77
C LEU A 157 2.78 -13.83 -3.35
N PRO A 158 1.77 -14.40 -4.04
CA PRO A 158 0.37 -14.19 -3.69
C PRO A 158 0.01 -14.89 -2.38
N LEU A 159 -0.53 -14.15 -1.41
CA LEU A 159 -0.76 -14.61 -0.04
C LEU A 159 -2.24 -14.71 0.32
N LYS A 160 -2.59 -15.72 1.12
CA LYS A 160 -3.77 -15.73 1.98
C LYS A 160 -3.32 -15.61 3.43
N ILE A 161 -3.81 -14.61 4.13
CA ILE A 161 -3.51 -14.29 5.52
C ILE A 161 -4.54 -14.97 6.41
N GLU A 162 -4.06 -15.71 7.40
CA GLU A 162 -4.89 -16.37 8.42
C GLU A 162 -4.76 -15.65 9.77
N SER A 163 -3.57 -15.15 10.10
CA SER A 163 -3.32 -14.33 11.28
C SER A 163 -2.09 -13.43 11.08
N GLU A 164 -1.62 -12.77 12.14
CA GLU A 164 -0.49 -11.84 12.09
C GLU A 164 0.79 -12.48 11.51
N ASP A 165 1.07 -13.73 11.89
CA ASP A 165 2.26 -14.46 11.48
C ASP A 165 1.97 -15.72 10.66
N VAL A 166 0.69 -16.05 10.46
CA VAL A 166 0.28 -17.21 9.67
C VAL A 166 -0.30 -16.75 8.34
N TYR A 167 0.35 -17.17 7.26
CA TYR A 167 -0.06 -16.90 5.88
C TYR A 167 0.30 -18.10 5.00
N VAL A 168 -0.44 -18.25 3.91
CA VAL A 168 -0.25 -19.28 2.90
C VAL A 168 0.19 -18.63 1.60
N VAL A 169 1.35 -19.05 1.08
CA VAL A 169 1.75 -18.74 -0.29
C VAL A 169 0.93 -19.59 -1.24
N THR A 170 0.10 -18.96 -2.05
CA THR A 170 -0.87 -19.64 -2.93
C THR A 170 -0.29 -20.05 -4.28
N SER A 171 0.87 -19.52 -4.67
CA SER A 171 1.62 -19.92 -5.86
C SER A 171 3.09 -19.54 -5.71
N GLN A 172 3.97 -20.37 -6.29
CA GLN A 172 5.41 -20.13 -6.37
C GLN A 172 5.83 -19.44 -7.67
N ARG A 173 4.88 -19.22 -8.60
CA ARG A 173 5.12 -18.45 -9.83
C ARG A 173 5.53 -17.02 -9.50
N ARG A 174 6.28 -16.38 -10.41
CA ARG A 174 6.80 -15.01 -10.22
C ARG A 174 6.31 -14.02 -11.27
N ASP A 175 5.64 -14.52 -12.30
CA ASP A 175 5.38 -13.88 -13.59
C ASP A 175 3.89 -13.71 -13.89
N CYS A 176 3.05 -14.70 -13.55
CA CYS A 176 1.61 -14.70 -13.85
C CYS A 176 0.80 -15.29 -12.69
N TYR A 177 -0.34 -14.67 -12.40
CA TYR A 177 -1.28 -15.09 -11.36
C TYR A 177 -2.74 -14.96 -11.82
N ASP A 178 -3.60 -15.85 -11.35
CA ASP A 178 -5.03 -15.84 -11.63
C ASP A 178 -5.86 -15.57 -10.36
N ARG A 179 -7.10 -15.06 -10.54
CA ARG A 179 -7.94 -14.68 -9.39
C ARG A 179 -8.55 -15.85 -8.63
N HIS A 180 -8.56 -17.05 -9.21
CA HIS A 180 -9.25 -18.23 -8.72
C HIS A 180 -8.39 -18.99 -7.72
N THR A 181 -7.11 -19.16 -8.03
CA THR A 181 -6.16 -19.93 -7.22
C THR A 181 -5.27 -19.02 -6.36
N ASN A 182 -4.99 -17.78 -6.81
CA ASN A 182 -4.01 -16.94 -6.15
C ASN A 182 -4.62 -15.86 -5.24
N GLY A 183 -3.92 -15.58 -4.15
CA GLY A 183 -4.24 -14.56 -3.16
C GLY A 183 -3.65 -13.17 -3.46
N THR A 184 -3.51 -12.35 -2.42
CA THR A 184 -3.10 -10.95 -2.55
C THR A 184 -1.59 -10.80 -2.64
N ILE A 185 -1.12 -10.00 -3.59
CA ILE A 185 0.27 -9.57 -3.74
C ILE A 185 0.44 -8.19 -3.11
N TYR A 186 1.45 -8.04 -2.27
CA TYR A 186 1.85 -6.77 -1.69
C TYR A 186 3.12 -6.29 -2.40
N VAL A 187 3.08 -5.07 -2.95
CA VAL A 187 4.18 -4.45 -3.68
C VAL A 187 4.66 -3.23 -2.92
N LYS A 188 5.79 -3.36 -2.23
CA LYS A 188 6.49 -2.28 -1.55
C LYS A 188 7.39 -1.56 -2.52
N THR A 189 6.92 -0.42 -3.02
CA THR A 189 7.64 0.38 -4.01
C THR A 189 8.33 1.56 -3.33
N SER A 190 9.58 1.33 -2.96
CA SER A 190 10.44 2.37 -2.40
C SER A 190 11.91 1.97 -2.58
N PRO A 191 12.85 2.91 -2.43
CA PRO A 191 12.65 4.34 -2.34
C PRO A 191 12.54 5.01 -3.72
N GLY A 192 11.65 5.99 -3.89
CA GLY A 192 11.53 6.77 -5.14
C GLY A 192 12.54 7.91 -5.29
N GLY A 193 13.75 7.81 -4.73
CA GLY A 193 14.79 8.86 -4.76
C GLY A 193 15.32 9.28 -3.38
N LYS A 194 14.69 8.84 -2.29
CA LYS A 194 15.11 9.16 -0.93
C LYS A 194 15.86 7.98 -0.29
N MET A 195 17.12 8.18 0.10
CA MET A 195 17.84 7.25 0.98
C MET A 195 17.61 7.57 2.47
N SER A 196 18.05 6.67 3.36
CA SER A 196 17.95 6.89 4.82
C SER A 196 18.50 8.26 5.22
N ASN A 197 17.76 9.02 6.03
CA ASN A 197 18.25 10.31 6.54
C ASN A 197 19.45 10.14 7.48
N ILE A 198 19.57 8.98 8.12
CA ILE A 198 20.64 8.66 9.08
C ILE A 198 21.80 7.99 8.36
N ARG A 199 21.52 6.92 7.60
CA ARG A 199 22.57 6.08 6.99
C ARG A 199 23.00 6.55 5.61
N LYS A 200 22.20 7.38 4.93
CA LYS A 200 22.42 7.82 3.54
C LYS A 200 22.62 6.67 2.56
N THR A 201 22.01 5.52 2.85
CA THR A 201 22.00 4.32 2.01
C THR A 201 20.57 3.78 1.87
N PHE A 202 20.41 2.80 0.99
CA PHE A 202 19.27 1.89 0.98
C PHE A 202 19.18 1.09 2.29
N SER A 203 17.99 0.57 2.57
CA SER A 203 17.72 -0.31 3.70
C SER A 203 18.17 -1.73 3.35
N LYS A 204 19.16 -2.26 4.08
CA LYS A 204 19.63 -3.64 3.89
C LYS A 204 18.62 -4.64 4.44
N PHE A 205 18.56 -5.82 3.82
CA PHE A 205 17.66 -6.90 4.24
C PHE A 205 18.11 -7.52 5.56
N GLN A 206 17.14 -7.92 6.39
CA GLN A 206 17.40 -8.56 7.69
C GLN A 206 17.72 -10.04 7.55
N THR A 207 17.24 -10.68 6.48
CA THR A 207 17.35 -12.14 6.31
C THR A 207 18.05 -12.51 5.00
N ASP A 208 18.87 -13.56 5.07
CA ASP A 208 19.47 -14.25 3.93
C ASP A 208 19.52 -15.76 4.26
N PRO A 209 18.72 -16.63 3.60
CA PRO A 209 17.88 -16.36 2.43
C PRO A 209 16.66 -15.47 2.73
N PRO A 210 15.97 -14.94 1.68
CA PRO A 210 14.76 -14.13 1.87
C PRO A 210 13.63 -14.87 2.60
N PRO A 211 12.68 -14.15 3.22
CA PRO A 211 11.48 -14.78 3.76
C PRO A 211 10.71 -15.51 2.66
N ALA A 212 10.11 -16.65 2.99
CA ALA A 212 9.47 -17.55 2.01
C ALA A 212 8.35 -16.91 1.17
N TYR A 213 7.76 -15.81 1.65
CA TYR A 213 6.76 -15.05 0.89
C TYR A 213 7.36 -14.13 -0.18
N THR A 214 8.68 -14.00 -0.31
CA THR A 214 9.31 -13.00 -1.17
C THR A 214 9.42 -13.49 -2.61
N ALA A 215 8.75 -12.79 -3.53
CA ALA A 215 8.88 -13.04 -4.97
C ALA A 215 10.11 -12.32 -5.56
N PHE A 216 10.33 -11.07 -5.13
CA PHE A 216 11.45 -10.25 -5.57
C PHE A 216 11.78 -9.20 -4.51
N ARG A 217 13.05 -8.82 -4.38
CA ARG A 217 13.49 -7.72 -3.53
C ARG A 217 14.76 -7.08 -4.08
N ASP A 218 14.88 -5.76 -3.96
CA ASP A 218 16.06 -4.98 -4.35
C ASP A 218 16.36 -3.89 -3.30
N ASP A 219 17.63 -3.73 -2.96
CA ASP A 219 18.12 -2.74 -2.00
C ASP A 219 19.28 -1.90 -2.56
N ASN A 220 19.32 -1.73 -3.88
CA ASN A 220 20.40 -1.01 -4.58
C ASN A 220 19.89 0.01 -5.61
N HIS A 221 18.58 0.06 -5.86
CA HIS A 221 17.96 0.99 -6.80
C HIS A 221 16.87 1.81 -6.13
N HIS A 222 16.65 3.00 -6.69
CA HIS A 222 15.36 3.66 -6.52
C HIS A 222 14.32 3.00 -7.42
N HIS A 223 13.06 2.95 -7.00
CA HIS A 223 12.02 2.25 -7.77
C HIS A 223 10.87 3.16 -8.19
N VAL A 224 10.42 2.96 -9.43
CA VAL A 224 9.17 3.48 -9.97
C VAL A 224 8.33 2.31 -10.47
N LEU A 225 7.07 2.24 -10.03
CA LEU A 225 6.14 1.20 -10.44
C LEU A 225 5.22 1.72 -11.53
N GLN A 226 5.08 0.95 -12.61
CA GLN A 226 4.05 1.12 -13.62
C GLN A 226 3.00 0.04 -13.45
N VAL A 227 1.74 0.45 -13.30
CA VAL A 227 0.57 -0.44 -13.27
C VAL A 227 -0.23 -0.19 -14.54
N ARG A 228 -0.32 -1.20 -15.40
CA ARG A 228 -1.04 -1.12 -16.67
C ARG A 228 -2.22 -2.09 -16.64
N VAL A 229 -3.41 -1.56 -16.88
CA VAL A 229 -4.62 -2.36 -17.11
C VAL A 229 -4.66 -2.71 -18.60
N GLU A 230 -4.89 -3.98 -18.93
CA GLU A 230 -5.05 -4.41 -20.32
C GLU A 230 -6.36 -3.88 -20.93
N GLU A 231 -6.45 -3.88 -22.26
CA GLU A 231 -7.52 -3.20 -23.00
C GLU A 231 -8.93 -3.69 -22.61
N ASN A 232 -9.10 -4.99 -22.39
CA ASN A 232 -10.37 -5.57 -21.92
C ASN A 232 -10.63 -5.33 -20.42
N GLY A 233 -9.64 -4.86 -19.67
CA GLY A 233 -9.71 -4.65 -18.22
C GLY A 233 -9.58 -5.92 -17.38
N ASP A 234 -9.35 -7.09 -17.99
CA ASP A 234 -9.33 -8.38 -17.29
C ASP A 234 -7.97 -8.77 -16.74
N ALA A 235 -6.93 -7.98 -17.02
CA ALA A 235 -5.62 -8.17 -16.42
C ALA A 235 -4.92 -6.86 -16.09
N ILE A 236 -4.06 -6.95 -15.08
CA ILE A 236 -3.10 -5.91 -14.71
C ILE A 236 -1.70 -6.46 -14.91
N VAL A 237 -0.87 -5.70 -15.62
CA VAL A 237 0.58 -5.91 -15.70
C VAL A 237 1.25 -4.85 -14.83
N VAL A 238 2.08 -5.31 -13.88
CA VAL A 238 2.85 -4.46 -12.98
C VAL A 238 4.32 -4.60 -13.33
N LYS A 239 4.99 -3.47 -13.54
CA LYS A 239 6.40 -3.39 -13.89
C LYS A 239 7.15 -2.48 -12.93
N SER A 240 8.26 -2.96 -12.41
CA SER A 240 9.16 -2.19 -11.56
C SER A 240 10.37 -1.73 -12.36
N TRP A 241 10.63 -0.42 -12.36
CA TRP A 241 11.81 0.19 -12.95
C TRP A 241 12.78 0.57 -11.85
N GLY A 242 14.03 0.12 -11.97
CA GLY A 242 15.15 0.44 -11.11
C GLY A 242 15.89 1.65 -11.67
N LEU A 243 16.10 2.65 -10.82
CA LEU A 243 16.83 3.87 -11.12
C LEU A 243 18.12 3.83 -10.29
N PRO A 244 19.31 3.71 -10.93
CA PRO A 244 20.58 3.60 -10.22
C PRO A 244 21.00 4.87 -9.45
N GLY A 245 20.35 6.01 -9.69
CA GLY A 245 20.63 7.27 -9.01
C GLY A 245 21.92 7.98 -9.44
N ASN A 246 22.65 7.43 -10.44
CA ASN A 246 23.89 7.99 -10.98
C ASN A 246 23.71 8.64 -12.37
N GLY A 247 22.47 8.86 -12.81
CA GLY A 247 22.12 9.40 -14.12
C GLY A 247 22.06 8.37 -15.26
N ALA A 248 22.40 7.10 -15.01
CA ALA A 248 22.18 6.04 -15.99
C ALA A 248 20.67 5.81 -16.26
N PRO A 249 20.30 5.31 -17.46
CA PRO A 249 18.92 5.01 -17.79
C PRO A 249 18.27 4.02 -16.80
N PRO A 250 16.96 4.15 -16.53
CA PRO A 250 16.23 3.16 -15.73
C PRO A 250 16.22 1.78 -16.40
N THR A 251 16.32 0.72 -15.60
CA THR A 251 16.25 -0.68 -16.05
C THR A 251 14.98 -1.35 -15.54
N ILE A 252 14.41 -2.27 -16.31
CA ILE A 252 13.31 -3.11 -15.82
C ILE A 252 13.89 -4.11 -14.82
N MET A 253 13.39 -4.09 -13.59
CA MET A 253 13.84 -4.96 -12.50
C MET A 253 12.97 -6.21 -12.43
N GLU A 254 11.66 -6.05 -12.61
CA GLU A 254 10.73 -7.16 -12.70
C GLU A 254 9.42 -6.74 -13.37
N GLU A 255 8.66 -7.75 -13.80
CA GLU A 255 7.31 -7.63 -14.35
C GLU A 255 6.48 -8.83 -13.90
N PHE A 256 5.21 -8.61 -13.55
CA PHE A 256 4.24 -9.69 -13.37
C PHE A 256 2.85 -9.29 -13.88
N ARG A 257 2.06 -10.29 -14.25
CA ARG A 257 0.67 -10.16 -14.68
C ARG A 257 -0.26 -10.80 -13.66
N TYR A 258 -1.39 -10.14 -13.40
CA TYR A 258 -2.50 -10.69 -12.62
C TYR A 258 -3.76 -10.65 -13.49
N THR A 259 -4.44 -11.77 -13.69
CA THR A 259 -5.66 -11.87 -14.51
C THR A 259 -6.89 -12.26 -13.71
N LEU A 260 -8.06 -11.82 -14.18
CA LEU A 260 -9.37 -12.25 -13.73
C LEU A 260 -9.83 -13.56 -14.39
N GLY A 261 -9.18 -13.99 -15.47
CA GLY A 261 -9.38 -15.28 -16.12
C GLY A 261 -8.45 -16.38 -15.60
N GLU A 262 -8.37 -17.51 -16.32
CA GLU A 262 -7.50 -18.66 -16.01
C GLU A 262 -6.24 -18.70 -16.92
N ASP A 263 -5.89 -17.58 -17.55
CA ASP A 263 -4.91 -17.49 -18.65
C ASP A 263 -3.43 -17.60 -18.23
N CYS A 264 -3.12 -18.08 -17.02
CA CYS A 264 -1.73 -18.24 -16.60
C CYS A 264 -1.17 -19.64 -16.90
N ASP A 265 -2.02 -20.61 -17.25
CA ASP A 265 -1.63 -22.01 -17.50
C ASP A 265 -1.37 -22.34 -18.98
N SER A 266 -1.17 -21.34 -19.85
CA SER A 266 -0.79 -21.51 -21.26
C SER A 266 0.72 -21.64 -21.46
#